data_AF-A0A355B353-F1
#
_entry.id   AF-A0A355B353-F1
#
_cell.length_a   1.000
_cell.length_b   1.000
_cell.length_c   1.000
_cell.angle_alpha   90.00
_cell.angle_beta   90.00
_cell.angle_gamma   90.00
#
_symmetry.space_group_name_H-M   'P 1'
#
loop_
_entity.id
_entity.type
_entity.pdbx_description
1 polymer ?
#
loop_
_entity_poly.entity_id
_entity_poly.type
_entity_poly.pdbx_seq_one_letter_code
_entity_poly.pdbx_strand_id
1 'polypeptide(L)'
;MTGEIVPIPVDGDYVVKLAQELIRIPAENPPGDCTEVAGHILSELKSIGVDRIETHEFKPGQPNFIIQAGDGGEGGHFVIGSHMDTVPVHPDEVEAWEVPPFSGELRGGEIWGRGGHVRHRRASRLRPRALLANFIC
;
A
#
# COMPACT_ATOMS: atom_id res chain seq x y z
N MET A 1 -26.00 -12.29 -9.34
CA MET A 1 -25.45 -11.65 -10.55
C MET A 1 -23.95 -11.50 -10.34
N THR A 2 -23.18 -12.55 -10.63
CA THR A 2 -21.72 -12.48 -10.62
C THR A 2 -21.30 -11.82 -11.93
N GLY A 3 -21.17 -10.50 -11.91
CA GLY A 3 -20.56 -9.78 -13.02
C GLY A 3 -19.13 -10.29 -13.18
N GLU A 4 -18.77 -10.70 -14.39
CA GLU A 4 -17.40 -11.06 -14.73
C GLU A 4 -16.53 -9.82 -14.49
N ILE A 5 -15.65 -9.87 -13.49
CA ILE A 5 -14.71 -8.78 -13.21
C ILE A 5 -13.63 -8.87 -14.27
N VAL A 6 -13.61 -7.89 -15.18
CA VAL A 6 -12.52 -7.74 -16.16
C VAL A 6 -11.34 -7.08 -15.44
N PRO A 7 -10.17 -7.74 -15.32
CA PRO A 7 -9.03 -7.20 -14.60
C PRO A 7 -8.54 -5.87 -15.18
N ILE A 8 -8.24 -4.90 -14.31
CA ILE A 8 -7.65 -3.63 -14.71
C ILE A 8 -6.16 -3.81 -14.99
N PRO A 9 -5.61 -3.23 -16.08
CA PRO A 9 -4.16 -3.22 -16.33
C PRO A 9 -3.38 -2.50 -15.23
N VAL A 10 -2.28 -3.10 -14.78
CA VAL A 10 -1.36 -2.52 -13.79
C VAL A 10 -0.14 -1.94 -14.51
N ASP A 11 -0.03 -0.62 -14.54
CA ASP A 11 1.12 0.11 -15.08
C ASP A 11 1.73 1.08 -14.05
N GLY A 12 2.71 1.88 -14.47
CA GLY A 12 3.40 2.81 -13.58
C GLY A 12 2.49 3.91 -13.02
N ASP A 13 1.49 4.35 -13.78
CA ASP A 13 0.58 5.42 -13.37
C ASP A 13 -0.45 4.87 -12.39
N TYR A 14 -0.91 3.62 -12.61
CA TYR A 14 -1.74 2.88 -11.66
C TYR A 14 -1.04 2.75 -10.31
N VAL A 15 0.24 2.33 -10.29
CA VAL A 15 1.00 2.16 -9.03
C VAL A 15 1.18 3.50 -8.30
N VAL A 16 1.46 4.58 -9.02
CA VAL A 16 1.58 5.93 -8.42
C VAL A 16 0.25 6.34 -7.80
N LYS A 17 -0.85 6.19 -8.53
CA LYS A 17 -2.19 6.53 -8.05
C LYS A 17 -2.55 5.73 -6.78
N LEU A 18 -2.34 4.42 -6.81
CA LEU A 18 -2.63 3.54 -5.67
C LEU A 18 -1.80 3.93 -4.44
N ALA A 19 -0.52 4.23 -4.62
CA ALA A 19 0.33 4.69 -3.52
C ALA A 19 -0.16 6.03 -2.93
N GLN A 20 -0.57 6.99 -3.76
CA GLN A 20 -1.13 8.25 -3.29
C GLN A 20 -2.45 8.05 -2.51
N GLU A 21 -3.32 7.16 -2.98
CA GLU A 21 -4.58 6.83 -2.31
C GLU A 21 -4.35 6.19 -0.95
N LEU A 22 -3.45 5.23 -0.87
CA LEU A 22 -3.13 4.54 0.38
C LEU A 22 -2.47 5.47 1.41
N ILE A 23 -1.61 6.40 0.98
CA ILE A 23 -1.03 7.44 1.88
C ILE A 23 -2.11 8.37 2.44
N ARG A 24 -3.20 8.59 1.70
CA ARG A 24 -4.31 9.46 2.14
C ARG A 24 -5.21 8.83 3.18
N ILE A 25 -5.08 7.53 3.44
CA ILE A 25 -5.85 6.81 4.44
C ILE A 25 -4.97 6.66 5.69
N PRO A 26 -5.22 7.43 6.77
CA PRO A 26 -4.46 7.27 8.00
C PRO A 26 -4.71 5.89 8.61
N ALA A 27 -3.63 5.18 8.90
CA ALA A 27 -3.65 3.85 9.53
C ALA A 27 -2.61 3.84 10.67
N GLU A 28 -2.74 4.76 11.60
CA GLU A 28 -1.73 5.01 12.63
C GLU A 28 -1.78 3.96 13.74
N ASN A 29 -0.62 3.49 14.20
CA ASN A 29 -0.49 2.52 15.28
C ASN A 29 0.50 3.01 16.36
N PRO A 30 0.04 3.36 17.58
CA PRO A 30 -1.34 3.30 18.09
C PRO A 30 -2.30 4.35 17.48
N PRO A 31 -3.64 4.12 17.45
CA PRO A 31 -4.37 3.01 18.09
C PRO A 31 -4.39 1.71 17.27
N GLY A 32 -4.00 1.74 16.00
CA GLY A 32 -3.84 0.58 15.14
C GLY A 32 -5.13 0.13 14.45
N ASP A 33 -6.06 1.06 14.16
CA ASP A 33 -7.21 0.76 13.30
C ASP A 33 -6.78 0.85 11.82
N CYS A 34 -6.80 -0.29 11.14
CA CYS A 34 -6.45 -0.44 9.73
C CYS A 34 -7.67 -0.83 8.87
N THR A 35 -8.89 -0.69 9.38
CA THR A 35 -10.10 -1.15 8.68
C THR A 35 -10.27 -0.50 7.31
N GLU A 36 -10.09 0.83 7.25
CA GLU A 36 -10.27 1.60 6.02
C GLU A 36 -9.20 1.25 4.97
N VAL A 37 -7.92 1.26 5.35
CA VAL A 37 -6.81 0.95 4.43
C VAL A 37 -6.88 -0.50 3.95
N ALA A 38 -7.24 -1.45 4.82
CA ALA A 38 -7.43 -2.84 4.44
C ALA A 38 -8.60 -3.01 3.45
N GLY A 39 -9.70 -2.28 3.67
CA GLY A 39 -10.83 -2.26 2.76
C GLY A 39 -10.44 -1.76 1.36
N HIS A 40 -9.64 -0.69 1.29
CA HIS A 40 -9.13 -0.16 0.02
C HIS A 40 -8.23 -1.18 -0.69
N ILE A 41 -7.28 -1.80 0.03
CA ILE A 41 -6.38 -2.81 -0.54
C ILE A 41 -7.17 -4.01 -1.07
N LEU A 42 -8.14 -4.52 -0.31
CA LEU A 42 -8.97 -5.65 -0.73
C LEU A 42 -9.83 -5.33 -1.96
N SER A 43 -10.31 -4.09 -2.07
CA SER A 43 -11.04 -3.62 -3.26
C SER A 43 -10.12 -3.60 -4.49
N GLU A 44 -8.91 -3.07 -4.35
CA GLU A 44 -7.93 -2.98 -5.43
C GLU A 44 -7.41 -4.35 -5.87
N LEU A 45 -7.15 -5.27 -4.95
CA LEU A 45 -6.77 -6.65 -5.28
C LEU A 45 -7.85 -7.33 -6.14
N LYS A 46 -9.13 -7.15 -5.79
CA LYS A 46 -10.24 -7.68 -6.60
C LYS A 46 -10.32 -7.01 -7.98
N SER A 47 -10.07 -5.71 -8.05
CA SER A 47 -10.14 -4.93 -9.30
C SER A 47 -9.11 -5.39 -10.34
N ILE A 48 -7.95 -5.89 -9.89
CA ILE A 48 -6.89 -6.46 -10.74
C ILE A 48 -7.00 -7.98 -10.91
N GLY A 49 -8.09 -8.60 -10.46
CA GLY A 49 -8.39 -10.01 -10.69
C GLY A 49 -7.78 -10.99 -9.68
N VAL A 50 -7.34 -10.53 -8.51
CA VAL A 50 -6.95 -11.43 -7.41
C VAL A 50 -8.20 -11.97 -6.74
N ASP A 51 -8.38 -13.28 -6.79
CA ASP A 51 -9.57 -13.99 -6.32
C ASP A 51 -9.30 -14.88 -5.09
N ARG A 52 -8.05 -15.27 -4.84
CA ARG A 52 -7.62 -16.10 -3.70
C ARG A 52 -7.08 -15.24 -2.55
N ILE A 53 -8.00 -14.73 -1.74
CA ILE A 53 -7.69 -13.90 -0.57
C ILE A 53 -8.38 -14.49 0.66
N GLU A 54 -7.61 -14.79 1.70
CA GLU A 54 -8.13 -15.16 3.02
C GLU A 54 -7.93 -13.99 3.99
N THR A 55 -8.98 -13.56 4.68
CA THR A 55 -8.93 -12.44 5.64
C THR A 55 -9.07 -12.95 7.07
N HIS A 56 -8.22 -12.45 7.97
CA HIS A 56 -8.23 -12.75 9.39
C HIS A 56 -8.21 -11.47 10.21
N GLU A 57 -8.94 -11.41 11.31
CA GLU A 57 -8.90 -10.27 12.22
C GLU A 57 -8.24 -10.68 13.54
N PHE A 58 -7.14 -10.02 13.91
CA PHE A 58 -6.46 -10.31 15.18
C PHE A 58 -7.21 -9.70 16.37
N LYS A 59 -7.64 -8.45 16.20
CA LYS A 59 -8.43 -7.64 17.14
C LYS A 59 -9.34 -6.71 16.33
N PRO A 60 -10.44 -6.18 16.92
CA PRO A 60 -11.29 -5.21 16.24
C PRO A 60 -10.46 -4.09 15.61
N GLY A 61 -10.58 -3.93 14.30
CA GLY A 61 -9.87 -2.91 13.52
C GLY A 61 -8.46 -3.31 13.07
N GLN A 62 -8.02 -4.56 13.31
CA GLN A 62 -6.70 -5.07 12.89
C GLN A 62 -6.83 -6.26 11.92
N PRO A 63 -7.39 -6.04 10.72
CA PRO A 63 -7.47 -7.06 9.68
C PRO A 63 -6.08 -7.37 9.11
N ASN A 64 -5.88 -8.64 8.79
CA ASN A 64 -4.77 -9.19 8.04
C ASN A 64 -5.35 -10.00 6.88
N PHE A 65 -4.59 -10.14 5.79
CA PHE A 65 -4.99 -11.00 4.68
C PHE A 65 -3.81 -11.76 4.10
N ILE A 66 -4.10 -12.99 3.68
CA ILE A 66 -3.18 -13.89 3.01
C ILE A 66 -3.64 -13.97 1.56
N ILE A 67 -2.73 -13.66 0.64
CA ILE A 67 -2.98 -13.70 -0.80
C ILE A 67 -2.19 -14.86 -1.37
N GLN A 68 -2.86 -15.75 -2.10
CA GLN A 68 -2.20 -16.85 -2.80
C GLN A 68 -2.15 -16.56 -4.30
N ALA A 69 -0.94 -16.37 -4.82
CA ALA A 69 -0.69 -16.39 -6.25
C ALA A 69 -0.28 -17.80 -6.68
N GLY A 70 -0.88 -18.31 -7.76
CA GLY A 70 -0.64 -19.66 -8.27
C GLY A 70 -1.45 -20.75 -7.59
N ASP A 71 -1.24 -22.00 -8.02
CA ASP A 71 -2.04 -23.15 -7.63
C ASP A 71 -1.53 -23.86 -6.36
N GLY A 72 -0.30 -23.58 -5.92
CA GLY A 72 0.31 -24.22 -4.75
C GLY A 72 0.73 -25.67 -5.00
N GLY A 73 1.07 -26.02 -6.25
CA GLY A 73 1.56 -27.37 -6.62
C GLY A 73 2.89 -27.76 -5.99
N GLU A 74 3.38 -28.96 -6.33
CA GLU A 74 4.65 -29.50 -5.81
C GLU A 74 5.85 -28.60 -6.19
N GLY A 75 6.59 -28.11 -5.20
CA GLY A 75 7.75 -27.26 -5.41
C GLY A 75 8.12 -26.38 -4.21
N GLY A 76 8.99 -25.40 -4.46
CA GLY A 76 9.34 -24.39 -3.46
C GLY A 76 8.29 -23.29 -3.40
N HIS A 77 7.97 -22.83 -2.19
CA HIS A 77 7.06 -21.71 -1.95
C HIS A 77 7.86 -20.47 -1.51
N PHE A 78 7.37 -19.29 -1.90
CA PHE A 78 7.92 -18.00 -1.47
C PHE A 78 6.82 -17.18 -0.82
N VAL A 79 7.14 -16.54 0.31
CA VAL A 79 6.19 -15.74 1.09
C VAL A 79 6.72 -14.32 1.18
N ILE A 80 5.84 -13.35 0.90
CA ILE A 80 6.08 -11.92 1.11
C ILE A 80 5.24 -11.52 2.33
N GLY A 81 5.91 -11.07 3.40
CA GLY A 81 5.26 -10.46 4.56
C GLY A 81 5.25 -8.94 4.40
N SER A 82 4.20 -8.27 4.87
CA SER A 82 3.94 -6.84 4.68
C SER A 82 3.02 -6.31 5.78
N HIS A 83 3.04 -5.01 6.05
CA HIS A 83 2.13 -4.38 7.01
C HIS A 83 1.61 -3.05 6.43
N MET A 84 0.44 -2.62 6.89
CA MET A 84 -0.26 -1.46 6.33
C MET A 84 -0.40 -0.29 7.31
N ASP A 85 -0.02 -0.50 8.57
CA ASP A 85 -0.04 0.54 9.59
C ASP A 85 1.18 1.46 9.50
N THR A 86 1.04 2.65 10.04
CA THR A 86 2.07 3.69 10.06
C THR A 86 2.33 4.20 11.47
N VAL A 87 3.52 4.76 11.69
CA VAL A 87 3.82 5.48 12.92
C VAL A 87 2.93 6.73 13.01
N PRO A 88 2.37 7.07 14.19
CA PRO A 88 1.54 8.26 14.35
C PRO A 88 2.27 9.54 13.96
N VAL A 89 1.55 10.47 13.36
CA VAL A 89 1.96 11.84 13.15
C VAL A 89 1.58 12.65 14.37
N HIS A 90 2.57 13.07 15.14
CA HIS A 90 2.32 13.91 16.30
C HIS A 90 1.84 15.31 15.88
N PRO A 91 0.86 15.91 16.58
CA PRO A 91 0.41 17.27 16.27
C PRO A 91 1.55 18.29 16.23
N ASP A 92 2.55 18.12 17.10
CA ASP A 92 3.71 19.01 17.22
C ASP A 92 4.66 18.92 16.02
N GLU A 93 4.64 17.83 15.24
CA GLU A 93 5.46 17.71 14.04
C GLU A 93 4.76 18.19 12.77
N VAL A 94 3.42 18.35 12.77
CA VAL A 94 2.64 18.69 11.55
C VAL A 94 3.16 19.95 10.87
N GLU A 95 3.46 20.99 11.64
CA GLU A 95 4.00 22.27 11.12
C GLU A 95 5.42 22.15 10.57
N ALA A 96 6.16 21.10 10.93
CA ALA A 96 7.51 20.83 10.42
C ALA A 96 7.49 20.07 9.08
N TRP A 97 6.33 19.55 8.66
CA TRP A 97 6.19 18.90 7.36
C TRP A 97 6.09 19.95 6.24
N GLU A 98 6.90 19.79 5.19
CA GLU A 98 6.81 20.64 4.00
C GLU A 98 5.51 20.43 3.20
N VAL A 99 4.90 19.25 3.38
CA VAL A 99 3.69 18.79 2.71
C VAL A 99 2.86 18.03 3.74
N PRO A 100 1.52 18.21 3.81
CA PRO A 100 0.71 17.50 4.80
C PRO A 100 0.96 15.98 4.76
N PRO A 101 1.13 15.34 5.92
CA PRO A 101 1.61 13.96 6.04
C PRO A 101 0.71 12.95 5.32
N PHE A 102 -0.61 13.18 5.27
CA PHE A 102 -1.57 12.29 4.60
C PHE A 102 -2.07 12.86 3.27
N SER A 103 -1.29 13.71 2.60
CA SER A 103 -1.68 14.30 1.31
C SER A 103 -1.53 13.34 0.13
N GLY A 104 -0.51 12.47 0.16
CA GLY A 104 -0.08 11.72 -1.01
C GLY A 104 0.30 12.64 -2.17
N GLU A 105 0.91 13.80 -1.92
CA GLU A 105 1.25 14.78 -2.96
C GLU A 105 2.34 14.23 -3.90
N LEU A 106 2.17 14.36 -5.22
CA LEU A 106 3.21 14.08 -6.20
C LEU A 106 3.95 15.38 -6.53
N ARG A 107 5.17 15.54 -6.01
CA ARG A 107 5.99 16.75 -6.14
C ARG A 107 7.40 16.38 -6.56
N GLY A 108 7.85 16.92 -7.70
CA GLY A 108 9.20 16.67 -8.21
C GLY A 108 9.48 15.22 -8.63
N GLY A 109 8.44 14.44 -8.96
CA GLY A 109 8.57 13.01 -9.29
C GLY A 109 8.68 12.09 -8.06
N GLU A 110 8.43 12.62 -6.88
CA GLU A 110 8.38 11.88 -5.62
C GLU A 110 6.98 12.02 -5.01
N ILE A 111 6.47 10.93 -4.42
CA ILE A 111 5.23 10.96 -3.63
C ILE A 111 5.61 11.25 -2.18
N TRP A 112 4.95 12.26 -1.61
CA TRP A 112 5.17 12.76 -0.26
C TRP A 112 4.05 12.31 0.67
N GLY A 113 4.44 11.74 1.81
CA GLY A 113 3.54 11.49 2.94
C GLY A 113 4.10 10.52 3.98
N ARG A 114 3.40 10.38 5.09
CA ARG A 114 3.65 9.38 6.13
C ARG A 114 3.45 7.98 5.53
N GLY A 115 4.40 7.08 5.78
CA GLY A 115 4.38 5.72 5.22
C GLY A 115 4.88 5.62 3.79
N GLY A 116 5.11 6.72 3.06
CA GLY A 116 5.53 6.68 1.66
C GLY A 116 6.55 7.75 1.29
N HIS A 117 7.78 7.33 1.03
CA HIS A 117 8.74 8.13 0.26
C HIS A 117 9.02 7.38 -1.06
N VAL A 118 8.13 7.54 -2.04
CA VAL A 118 8.18 6.75 -3.28
C VAL A 118 8.75 7.59 -4.42
N ARG A 119 9.95 7.25 -4.88
CA ARG A 119 10.59 7.88 -6.05
C ARG A 119 10.12 7.22 -7.35
N HIS A 120 9.45 7.96 -8.22
CA HIS A 120 9.13 7.49 -9.58
C HIS A 120 10.30 7.80 -10.53
N ARG A 121 11.07 6.79 -10.95
CA ARG A 121 12.15 6.98 -11.94
C ARG A 121 11.59 7.04 -13.37
N ARG A 122 11.50 8.24 -13.94
CA ARG A 122 11.84 8.52 -15.36
C ARG A 122 12.70 9.78 -15.47
N ALA A 123 13.96 9.70 -15.03
CA ALA A 123 15.04 10.56 -15.50
C ALA A 123 16.42 9.97 -15.14
N SER A 124 17.39 10.24 -16.00
CA SER A 124 18.68 9.60 -16.19
C SER A 124 19.70 9.71 -15.03
N ARG A 125 20.43 8.60 -14.85
CA ARG A 125 21.80 8.45 -14.30
C ARG A 125 22.03 8.55 -12.79
N LEU A 126 22.79 7.55 -12.34
CA LEU A 126 23.50 7.33 -11.07
C LEU A 126 22.66 6.93 -9.84
N ARG A 127 23.20 5.93 -9.13
CA ARG A 127 22.65 5.20 -7.98
C ARG A 127 23.05 5.93 -6.68
N PRO A 128 22.26 5.85 -5.61
CA PRO A 128 22.28 4.67 -4.75
C PRO A 128 20.90 4.04 -4.53
N ARG A 129 20.96 2.86 -3.91
CA ARG A 129 19.89 1.92 -3.59
C ARG A 129 18.94 2.48 -2.52
N ALA A 130 17.64 2.49 -2.81
CA ALA A 130 16.50 2.45 -1.89
C ALA A 130 15.29 2.07 -2.77
N LEU A 131 14.99 0.78 -2.88
CA LEU A 131 14.05 -0.01 -2.07
C LEU A 131 12.59 0.35 -2.35
N LEU A 132 11.85 -0.72 -2.64
CA LEU A 132 10.41 -0.88 -2.74
C LEU A 132 9.66 0.10 -1.83
N ALA A 133 8.56 0.67 -2.33
CA ALA A 133 7.63 1.42 -1.51
C ALA A 133 7.34 0.64 -0.21
N ASN A 134 7.43 1.31 0.94
CA ASN A 134 6.99 0.77 2.22
C ASN A 134 5.46 0.63 2.21
N PHE A 135 4.96 -0.36 1.46
CA PHE A 135 3.83 -1.18 1.90
C PHE A 135 4.31 -2.39 2.70
N ILE A 136 5.63 -2.46 2.98
CA ILE A 136 6.34 -3.65 3.43
C ILE A 136 7.61 -3.25 4.21
N CYS A 137 7.51 -2.95 5.51
CA CYS A 137 8.39 -3.37 6.62
C CYS A 137 8.18 -2.53 7.88
#